data_AF-A0A5E4PZ10-F1
#
_entry.id   AF-A0A5E4PZ10-F1
#
_cell.length_a   1.000
_cell.length_b   1.000
_cell.length_c   1.000
_cell.angle_alpha   90.00
_cell.angle_beta   90.00
_cell.angle_gamma   90.00
#
_symmetry.space_group_name_H-M   'P 1'
#
loop_
_entity.id
_entity.type
_entity.pdbx_description
1 polymer ?
#
loop_
_entity_poly.entity_id
_entity_poly.type
_entity_poly.pdbx_seq_one_letter_code
_entity_poly.pdbx_strand_id
1 'polypeptide(L)'
;MLRSLKQLLYRRFNYADSPIYKNKIINQYSSGSTQMNSVIPLKFANAMEKSNFLLPNNQRFVELDKSPRIFSLLHRIFVGEPLEDLKRNAIASGVTEDDFQAFLVYAGGVFANSGNYKGFGDTKFVPNLSDGSFELIVKSSKAYKNDSTHLSKLWQNTRSTIYSITPRLTSLGLADKAFLVYAGGVFANSGNYKGFGDTKFVPNLSDGSFELIVKSSKAYKSDSTHLSKLWQNTRSTIYSITPRLTSLGLADKGVTTYFSSNCTESDSNLVNDWMKTKRIEAYMCRTFKTTAEDGMWKRHQSLHSQWIKRNTRVPTLK
;
A
#
# COMPACT_ATOMS: atom_id res chain seq x y z
N MET A 1 -36.04 15.84 -19.17
CA MET A 1 -34.73 15.77 -18.48
C MET A 1 -34.88 14.97 -17.18
N LEU A 2 -35.20 13.67 -17.27
CA LEU A 2 -35.38 12.74 -16.14
C LEU A 2 -35.35 11.29 -16.65
N ARG A 3 -34.14 10.78 -16.87
CA ARG A 3 -33.73 9.35 -16.99
C ARG A 3 -32.28 9.39 -16.49
N SER A 4 -31.78 8.66 -15.49
CA SER A 4 -32.18 7.42 -14.86
C SER A 4 -31.45 7.30 -13.52
N LEU A 5 -32.15 7.45 -12.40
CA LEU A 5 -31.64 7.12 -11.05
C LEU A 5 -31.88 5.63 -10.68
N LYS A 6 -32.44 4.83 -11.60
CA LYS A 6 -32.77 3.41 -11.41
C LYS A 6 -31.70 2.40 -11.88
N GLN A 7 -30.58 2.84 -12.45
CA GLN A 7 -29.51 1.91 -12.91
C GLN A 7 -28.38 1.68 -11.89
N LEU A 8 -28.37 2.39 -10.76
CA LEU A 8 -27.29 2.29 -9.76
C LEU A 8 -27.54 1.28 -8.62
N LEU A 9 -28.70 0.62 -8.57
CA LEU A 9 -29.08 -0.23 -7.43
C LEU A 9 -29.11 -1.75 -7.71
N TYR A 10 -28.61 -2.22 -8.86
CA TYR A 10 -28.58 -3.66 -9.17
C TYR A 10 -27.28 -4.12 -9.87
N ARG A 11 -26.11 -3.80 -9.31
CA ARG A 11 -24.90 -4.59 -9.58
C ARG A 11 -24.50 -5.33 -8.31
N ARG A 12 -24.83 -6.62 -8.27
CA ARG A 12 -24.14 -7.60 -7.42
C ARG A 12 -22.65 -7.46 -7.73
N PHE A 13 -21.86 -7.08 -6.74
CA PHE A 13 -20.40 -7.11 -6.82
C PHE A 13 -19.93 -8.57 -6.77
N ASN A 14 -19.95 -9.24 -7.91
CA ASN A 14 -19.01 -10.31 -8.23
C ASN A 14 -18.05 -9.70 -9.26
N TYR A 15 -16.76 -10.04 -9.22
CA TYR A 15 -15.64 -9.52 -10.02
C TYR A 15 -14.91 -8.28 -9.44
N ALA A 16 -13.62 -8.49 -9.17
CA ALA A 16 -12.63 -7.44 -9.04
C ALA A 16 -11.91 -7.29 -10.39
N ASP A 17 -12.37 -6.37 -11.23
CA ASP A 17 -11.62 -5.95 -12.41
C ASP A 17 -10.32 -5.28 -11.94
N SER A 18 -9.17 -5.90 -12.18
CA SER A 18 -7.88 -5.21 -12.00
C SER A 18 -7.65 -4.32 -13.23
N PRO A 19 -7.59 -2.98 -13.08
CA PRO A 19 -7.44 -2.10 -14.23
C PRO A 19 -6.04 -2.31 -14.83
N ILE A 20 -5.99 -2.94 -16.00
CA ILE A 20 -4.74 -3.11 -16.76
C ILE A 20 -4.58 -1.89 -17.66
N TYR A 21 -3.59 -1.06 -17.34
CA TYR A 21 -3.17 0.01 -18.24
C TYR A 21 -1.99 -0.49 -19.07
N LYS A 22 -2.16 -0.54 -20.40
CA LYS A 22 -1.00 -0.68 -21.28
C LYS A 22 -0.21 0.61 -21.17
N ASN A 23 1.07 0.49 -20.86
CA ASN A 23 1.98 1.61 -21.05
C ASN A 23 1.92 1.96 -22.53
N LYS A 24 1.27 3.07 -22.86
CA LYS A 24 1.29 3.58 -24.23
C LYS A 24 2.70 4.12 -24.38
N ILE A 25 3.60 3.32 -24.94
CA ILE A 25 4.79 3.88 -25.59
C ILE A 25 4.22 4.70 -26.73
N ILE A 26 3.97 5.95 -26.41
CA ILE A 26 3.49 6.95 -27.32
C ILE A 26 4.64 7.18 -28.29
N ASN A 27 4.56 6.55 -29.47
CA ASN A 27 5.11 7.14 -30.70
C ASN A 27 4.29 8.40 -31.05
N GLN A 28 4.05 9.32 -30.11
CA GLN A 28 3.86 10.73 -30.44
C GLN A 28 5.25 11.32 -30.38
N TYR A 29 5.98 11.11 -31.48
CA TYR A 29 6.88 12.13 -31.94
C TYR A 29 6.00 13.34 -32.27
N SER A 30 5.75 14.18 -31.27
CA SER A 30 5.32 15.56 -31.50
C SER A 30 6.34 16.18 -32.44
N SER A 31 5.85 16.82 -33.50
CA SER A 31 6.54 17.37 -34.66
C SER A 31 7.56 18.48 -34.33
N GLY A 32 8.56 18.19 -33.49
CA GLY A 32 9.54 19.17 -33.04
C GLY A 32 10.84 18.62 -32.44
N SER A 33 11.06 17.30 -32.30
CA SER A 33 12.36 16.77 -31.87
C SER A 33 12.94 15.83 -32.92
N THR A 34 14.11 16.20 -33.42
CA THR A 34 14.94 15.61 -34.48
C THR A 34 14.89 14.08 -34.54
N GLN A 35 14.60 13.52 -35.72
CA GLN A 35 14.78 12.11 -36.04
C GLN A 35 16.20 11.65 -35.70
N MET A 36 16.37 10.69 -34.78
CA MET A 36 17.64 9.96 -34.68
C MET A 36 17.62 8.82 -35.71
N ASN A 37 18.06 9.14 -36.93
CA ASN A 37 18.23 8.19 -38.05
C ASN A 37 19.48 7.29 -37.93
N SER A 38 19.96 6.99 -36.72
CA SER A 38 21.13 6.14 -36.53
C SER A 38 20.78 4.80 -35.88
N VAL A 39 21.37 3.72 -36.42
CA VAL A 39 21.19 2.33 -35.96
C VAL A 39 21.74 2.12 -34.53
N ILE A 40 22.55 3.07 -34.04
CA ILE A 40 23.30 2.97 -32.78
C ILE A 40 22.38 3.23 -31.55
N PRO A 41 21.61 4.33 -31.46
CA PRO A 41 20.64 4.57 -30.39
C PRO A 41 19.59 3.47 -30.22
N LEU A 42 19.09 2.89 -31.33
CA LEU A 42 18.07 1.84 -31.26
C LEU A 42 18.63 0.52 -30.72
N LYS A 43 19.87 0.17 -31.11
CA LYS A 43 20.58 -0.97 -30.51
C LYS A 43 20.88 -0.74 -29.04
N PHE A 44 21.21 0.50 -28.66
CA PHE A 44 21.47 0.87 -27.27
C PHE A 44 20.20 0.82 -26.41
N ALA A 45 19.07 1.35 -26.90
CA ALA A 45 17.77 1.27 -26.22
C ALA A 45 17.31 -0.19 -26.06
N ASN A 46 17.42 -1.00 -27.11
CA ASN A 46 17.12 -2.44 -27.03
C ASN A 46 18.07 -3.19 -26.09
N ALA A 47 19.36 -2.81 -26.02
CA ALA A 47 20.31 -3.39 -25.08
C ALA A 47 19.99 -2.97 -23.63
N MET A 48 19.57 -1.73 -23.42
CA MET A 48 19.18 -1.19 -22.10
C MET A 48 17.86 -1.82 -21.61
N GLU A 49 16.88 -1.97 -22.50
CA GLU A 49 15.62 -2.67 -22.21
C GLU A 49 15.86 -4.15 -21.92
N LYS A 50 16.68 -4.83 -22.74
CA LYS A 50 17.15 -6.19 -22.44
C LYS A 50 17.89 -6.24 -21.11
N SER A 51 18.74 -5.27 -20.76
CA SER A 51 19.42 -5.25 -19.46
C SER A 51 18.50 -4.95 -18.27
N ASN A 52 17.36 -4.31 -18.50
CA ASN A 52 16.35 -4.05 -17.48
C ASN A 52 15.44 -5.28 -17.26
N PHE A 53 15.19 -6.08 -18.29
CA PHE A 53 14.40 -7.32 -18.23
C PHE A 53 15.25 -8.57 -17.94
N LEU A 54 16.53 -8.56 -18.32
CA LEU A 54 17.53 -9.43 -17.73
C LEU A 54 17.65 -8.95 -16.29
N LEU A 55 17.01 -9.66 -15.36
CA LEU A 55 17.17 -9.43 -13.93
C LEU A 55 18.67 -9.17 -13.69
N PRO A 56 19.06 -8.00 -13.15
CA PRO A 56 20.44 -7.78 -12.75
C PRO A 56 20.85 -9.01 -11.96
N ASN A 57 22.03 -9.61 -12.21
CA ASN A 57 22.47 -10.81 -11.50
C ASN A 57 22.43 -10.67 -9.95
N ASN A 58 22.19 -9.45 -9.44
CA ASN A 58 22.02 -9.09 -8.05
C ASN A 58 20.57 -8.75 -7.61
N GLN A 59 19.59 -8.63 -8.51
CA GLN A 59 18.17 -8.63 -8.15
C GLN A 59 17.77 -10.08 -7.92
N ARG A 60 18.35 -10.69 -6.88
CA ARG A 60 17.81 -11.90 -6.31
C ARG A 60 16.36 -11.58 -5.99
N PHE A 61 15.42 -12.46 -6.34
CA PHE A 61 14.18 -12.53 -5.58
C PHE A 61 14.62 -12.48 -4.12
N VAL A 62 14.29 -11.41 -3.40
CA VAL A 62 14.52 -11.42 -1.96
C VAL A 62 13.84 -12.71 -1.51
N GLU A 63 14.61 -13.62 -0.92
CA GLU A 63 14.27 -15.04 -0.74
C GLU A 63 13.21 -15.18 0.37
N LEU A 64 12.10 -14.47 0.21
CA LEU A 64 11.04 -14.23 1.17
C LEU A 64 9.89 -15.21 0.97
N ASP A 65 9.78 -15.83 -0.21
CA ASP A 65 8.80 -16.85 -0.50
C ASP A 65 9.23 -17.63 -1.74
N LYS A 66 8.62 -18.79 -2.03
CA LYS A 66 8.94 -19.63 -3.21
C LYS A 66 8.59 -18.97 -4.57
N SER A 67 8.53 -17.64 -4.64
CA SER A 67 8.25 -16.79 -5.81
C SER A 67 9.05 -17.16 -7.07
N PRO A 68 10.36 -17.48 -7.02
CA PRO A 68 11.07 -17.96 -8.23
C PRO A 68 10.44 -19.22 -8.83
N ARG A 69 9.93 -20.11 -7.97
CA ARG A 69 9.27 -21.37 -8.41
C ARG A 69 7.88 -21.10 -8.96
N ILE A 70 7.12 -20.17 -8.37
CA ILE A 70 5.82 -19.73 -8.89
C ILE A 70 6.01 -19.10 -10.27
N PHE A 71 7.00 -18.20 -10.42
CA PHE A 71 7.33 -17.59 -11.70
C PHE A 71 7.72 -18.66 -12.73
N SER A 72 8.61 -19.60 -12.37
CA SER A 72 9.02 -20.69 -13.25
C SER A 72 7.84 -21.55 -13.72
N LEU A 73 6.90 -21.88 -12.81
CA LEU A 73 5.68 -22.62 -13.13
C LEU A 73 4.84 -21.87 -14.16
N LEU A 74 4.48 -20.61 -13.87
CA LEU A 74 3.63 -19.80 -14.74
C LEU A 74 4.30 -19.54 -16.10
N HIS A 75 5.57 -19.16 -16.09
CA HIS A 75 6.35 -18.89 -17.30
C HIS A 75 6.39 -20.09 -18.23
N ARG A 76 6.61 -21.31 -17.70
CA ARG A 76 6.59 -22.54 -18.51
C ARG A 76 5.23 -22.81 -19.15
N ILE A 77 4.15 -22.58 -18.41
CA ILE A 77 2.78 -22.74 -18.93
C ILE A 77 2.54 -21.79 -20.11
N PHE A 78 2.82 -20.49 -19.94
CA PHE A 78 2.56 -19.49 -20.99
C PHE A 78 3.52 -19.53 -22.18
N VAL A 79 4.76 -20.02 -22.00
CA VAL A 79 5.69 -20.21 -23.12
C VAL A 79 5.41 -21.50 -23.89
N GLY A 80 4.77 -22.48 -23.26
CA GLY A 80 4.53 -23.80 -23.86
C GLY A 80 3.54 -23.79 -25.03
N GLU A 81 2.59 -22.85 -25.05
CA GLU A 81 1.53 -22.76 -26.06
C GLU A 81 0.88 -21.36 -26.12
N PRO A 82 0.18 -21.02 -27.22
CA PRO A 82 -0.68 -19.83 -27.27
C PRO A 82 -1.76 -19.85 -26.18
N LEU A 83 -2.10 -18.66 -25.66
CA LEU A 83 -3.08 -18.51 -24.58
C LEU A 83 -4.45 -19.14 -24.91
N GLU A 84 -4.90 -19.00 -26.15
CA GLU A 84 -6.19 -19.55 -26.62
C GLU A 84 -6.21 -21.08 -26.56
N ASP A 85 -5.07 -21.73 -26.82
CA ASP A 85 -4.95 -23.18 -26.74
C ASP A 85 -5.01 -23.66 -25.29
N LEU A 86 -4.31 -22.96 -24.38
CA LEU A 86 -4.37 -23.23 -22.94
C LEU A 86 -5.80 -23.07 -22.41
N LYS A 87 -6.49 -21.98 -22.78
CA LYS A 87 -7.87 -21.71 -22.40
C LYS A 87 -8.81 -22.82 -22.85
N ARG A 88 -8.76 -23.18 -24.12
CA ARG A 88 -9.59 -24.25 -24.70
C ARG A 88 -9.35 -25.58 -23.99
N ASN A 89 -8.10 -25.93 -23.71
CA ASN A 89 -7.74 -27.16 -23.01
C ASN A 89 -8.21 -27.16 -21.55
N ALA A 90 -8.11 -26.03 -20.85
CA ALA A 90 -8.55 -25.89 -19.46
C ALA A 90 -10.09 -26.02 -19.34
N ILE A 91 -10.84 -25.33 -20.22
CA ILE A 91 -12.32 -25.42 -20.24
C ILE A 91 -12.77 -26.83 -20.57
N ALA A 92 -12.14 -27.49 -21.55
CA ALA A 92 -12.40 -28.90 -21.87
C ALA A 92 -12.11 -29.85 -20.69
N SER A 93 -11.26 -29.43 -19.74
CA SER A 93 -10.94 -30.20 -18.53
C SER A 93 -11.84 -29.85 -17.33
N GLY A 94 -12.88 -29.03 -17.52
CA GLY A 94 -13.85 -28.67 -16.49
C GLY A 94 -13.57 -27.36 -15.74
N VAL A 95 -12.60 -26.56 -16.17
CA VAL A 95 -12.34 -25.22 -15.60
C VAL A 95 -13.38 -24.24 -16.10
N THR A 96 -13.95 -23.44 -15.19
CA THR A 96 -14.91 -22.39 -15.58
C THR A 96 -14.21 -21.20 -16.24
N GLU A 97 -14.94 -20.44 -17.06
CA GLU A 97 -14.42 -19.20 -17.66
C GLU A 97 -13.94 -18.21 -16.58
N ASP A 98 -14.68 -18.13 -15.46
CA ASP A 98 -14.34 -17.28 -14.32
C ASP A 98 -13.05 -17.71 -13.63
N ASP A 99 -12.87 -19.02 -13.40
CA ASP A 99 -11.64 -19.56 -12.81
C ASP A 99 -10.43 -19.33 -13.73
N PHE A 100 -10.62 -19.48 -15.05
CA PHE A 100 -9.57 -19.21 -16.02
C PHE A 100 -9.20 -17.71 -16.02
N GLN A 101 -10.19 -16.83 -15.96
CA GLN A 101 -9.95 -15.38 -15.85
C GLN A 101 -9.25 -15.02 -14.54
N ALA A 102 -9.65 -15.62 -13.41
CA ALA A 102 -8.98 -15.43 -12.12
C ALA A 102 -7.51 -15.91 -12.15
N PHE A 103 -7.24 -17.01 -12.86
CA PHE A 103 -5.87 -17.49 -13.08
C PHE A 103 -5.04 -16.47 -13.87
N LEU A 104 -5.61 -15.85 -14.91
CA LEU A 104 -4.94 -14.79 -15.67
C LEU A 104 -4.66 -13.54 -14.82
N VAL A 105 -5.63 -13.11 -14.00
CA VAL A 105 -5.46 -11.98 -13.09
C VAL A 105 -4.33 -12.26 -12.09
N TYR A 106 -4.30 -13.47 -11.52
CA TYR A 106 -3.23 -13.87 -10.61
C TYR A 106 -1.86 -13.91 -11.29
N ALA A 107 -1.76 -14.55 -12.46
CA ALA A 107 -0.50 -14.64 -13.21
C ALA A 107 0.01 -13.26 -13.64
N GLY A 108 -0.87 -12.39 -14.14
CA GLY A 108 -0.55 -11.01 -14.47
C GLY A 108 -0.05 -10.23 -13.25
N GLY A 109 -0.69 -10.42 -12.09
CA GLY A 109 -0.23 -9.87 -10.82
C GLY A 109 1.17 -10.36 -10.44
N VAL A 110 1.45 -11.67 -10.56
CA VAL A 110 2.76 -12.24 -10.25
C VAL A 110 3.84 -11.68 -11.16
N PHE A 111 3.58 -11.58 -12.46
CA PHE A 111 4.54 -11.03 -13.41
C PHE A 111 4.76 -9.53 -13.21
N ALA A 112 3.70 -8.76 -12.90
CA ALA A 112 3.83 -7.32 -12.66
C ALA A 112 4.58 -6.98 -11.37
N ASN A 113 4.52 -7.84 -10.35
CA ASN A 113 5.15 -7.61 -9.05
C ASN A 113 6.41 -8.47 -8.83
N SER A 114 6.83 -9.27 -9.82
CA SER A 114 7.92 -10.24 -9.68
C SER A 114 7.76 -11.19 -8.48
N GLY A 115 6.51 -11.56 -8.15
CA GLY A 115 6.18 -12.35 -6.97
C GLY A 115 4.70 -12.23 -6.58
N ASN A 116 4.27 -13.02 -5.60
CA ASN A 116 2.90 -13.07 -5.09
C ASN A 116 2.59 -12.05 -3.97
N TYR A 117 3.38 -10.98 -3.88
CA TYR A 117 3.14 -9.85 -2.98
C TYR A 117 3.03 -8.58 -3.81
N LYS A 118 2.12 -7.68 -3.42
CA LYS A 118 1.98 -6.38 -4.08
C LYS A 118 3.23 -5.56 -3.79
N GLY A 119 3.93 -5.10 -4.83
CA GLY A 119 5.08 -4.20 -4.68
C GLY A 119 4.71 -2.87 -4.02
N PHE A 120 3.43 -2.49 -4.05
CA PHE A 120 2.88 -1.39 -3.26
C PHE A 120 1.97 -1.94 -2.16
N GLY A 121 2.37 -1.72 -0.90
CA GLY A 121 1.64 -2.16 0.29
C GLY A 121 2.07 -3.51 0.84
N ASP A 122 3.08 -4.16 0.24
CA ASP A 122 3.76 -5.35 0.76
C ASP A 122 2.84 -6.50 1.14
N THR A 123 1.61 -6.52 0.61
CA THR A 123 0.56 -7.46 1.01
C THR A 123 0.53 -8.62 0.03
N LYS A 124 0.43 -9.85 0.55
CA LYS A 124 0.26 -11.04 -0.29
C LYS A 124 -1.06 -10.99 -1.04
N PHE A 125 -1.06 -11.43 -2.29
CA PHE A 125 -2.28 -11.69 -3.04
C PHE A 125 -2.35 -13.16 -3.44
N VAL A 126 -3.55 -13.71 -3.36
CA VAL A 126 -3.84 -15.11 -3.66
C VAL A 126 -4.74 -15.18 -4.90
N PRO A 127 -4.72 -16.30 -5.65
CA PRO A 127 -5.62 -16.47 -6.78
C PRO A 127 -7.08 -16.51 -6.32
N ASN A 128 -7.98 -15.91 -7.09
CA ASN A 128 -9.43 -15.98 -6.86
C ASN A 128 -10.06 -17.19 -7.57
N LEU A 129 -9.45 -18.37 -7.42
CA LEU A 129 -9.92 -19.66 -7.91
C LEU A 129 -9.53 -20.75 -6.90
N SER A 130 -10.16 -21.91 -6.99
CA SER A 130 -9.77 -23.05 -6.15
C SER A 130 -8.40 -23.61 -6.55
N ASP A 131 -7.71 -24.23 -5.60
CA ASP A 131 -6.45 -24.91 -5.90
C ASP A 131 -6.65 -26.11 -6.84
N GLY A 132 -7.81 -26.78 -6.78
CA GLY A 132 -8.23 -27.79 -7.74
C GLY A 132 -8.39 -27.24 -9.16
N SER A 133 -9.06 -26.10 -9.33
CA SER A 133 -9.21 -25.43 -10.64
C SER A 133 -7.83 -25.03 -11.19
N PHE A 134 -6.95 -24.50 -10.35
CA PHE A 134 -5.59 -24.14 -10.75
C PHE A 134 -4.80 -25.39 -11.18
N GLU A 135 -4.88 -26.48 -10.41
CA GLU A 135 -4.23 -27.75 -10.75
C GLU A 135 -4.72 -28.32 -12.08
N LEU A 136 -6.02 -28.20 -12.37
CA LEU A 136 -6.57 -28.57 -13.68
C LEU A 136 -5.93 -27.74 -14.80
N ILE A 137 -5.87 -26.40 -14.68
CA ILE A 137 -5.19 -25.53 -15.66
C ILE A 137 -3.74 -25.96 -15.89
N VAL A 138 -3.00 -26.26 -14.80
CA VAL A 138 -1.61 -26.75 -14.89
C VAL A 138 -1.56 -28.05 -15.69
N LYS A 139 -2.40 -29.04 -15.37
CA LYS A 139 -2.45 -30.36 -16.02
C LYS A 139 -2.92 -30.31 -17.48
N SER A 140 -3.79 -29.37 -17.82
CA SER A 140 -4.29 -29.17 -19.19
C SER A 140 -3.25 -28.55 -20.12
N SER A 141 -2.21 -27.91 -19.57
CA SER A 141 -1.19 -27.21 -20.36
C SER A 141 -0.30 -28.15 -21.18
N LYS A 142 0.14 -27.67 -22.35
CA LYS A 142 1.16 -28.33 -23.17
C LYS A 142 2.48 -28.49 -22.43
N ALA A 143 2.82 -27.54 -21.56
CA ALA A 143 4.00 -27.64 -20.69
C ALA A 143 3.95 -28.89 -19.79
N TYR A 144 2.78 -29.20 -19.24
CA TYR A 144 2.59 -30.41 -18.43
C TYR A 144 2.63 -31.69 -19.27
N LYS A 145 2.08 -31.68 -20.49
CA LYS A 145 2.19 -32.82 -21.41
C LYS A 145 3.65 -33.14 -21.77
N ASN A 146 4.48 -32.10 -21.93
CA ASN A 146 5.89 -32.25 -22.27
C ASN A 146 6.76 -32.70 -21.09
N ASP A 147 6.46 -32.25 -19.86
CA ASP A 147 7.24 -32.59 -18.67
C ASP A 147 6.34 -32.67 -17.42
N SER A 148 5.54 -33.74 -17.37
CA SER A 148 4.55 -33.95 -16.31
C SER A 148 5.20 -34.11 -14.93
N THR A 149 6.40 -34.69 -14.88
CA THR A 149 7.13 -34.93 -13.62
C THR A 149 7.60 -33.62 -13.01
N HIS A 150 8.22 -32.74 -13.79
CA HIS A 150 8.71 -31.46 -13.29
C HIS A 150 7.56 -30.53 -12.94
N LEU A 151 6.55 -30.39 -13.81
CA LEU A 151 5.40 -29.52 -13.54
C LEU A 151 4.62 -29.98 -12.30
N SER A 152 4.46 -31.29 -12.10
CA SER A 152 3.89 -31.83 -10.85
C SER A 152 4.71 -31.42 -9.63
N LYS A 153 6.04 -31.55 -9.69
CA LYS A 153 6.92 -31.13 -8.58
C LYS A 153 6.86 -29.61 -8.34
N LEU A 154 6.82 -28.79 -9.38
CA LEU A 154 6.68 -27.34 -9.24
C LEU A 154 5.36 -26.96 -8.59
N TRP A 155 4.26 -27.55 -9.06
CA TRP A 155 2.92 -27.35 -8.49
C TRP A 155 2.89 -27.73 -7.02
N GLN A 156 3.28 -28.95 -6.65
CA GLN A 156 3.23 -29.41 -5.26
C GLN A 156 4.10 -28.55 -4.33
N ASN A 157 5.25 -28.10 -4.82
CA ASN A 157 6.14 -27.24 -4.03
C ASN A 157 5.60 -25.82 -3.84
N THR A 158 4.70 -25.34 -4.71
CA THR A 158 4.20 -23.96 -4.71
C THR A 158 2.76 -23.83 -4.26
N ARG A 159 1.92 -24.89 -4.36
CA ARG A 159 0.49 -24.88 -4.02
C ARG A 159 0.22 -24.29 -2.64
N SER A 160 0.85 -24.84 -1.60
CA SER A 160 0.67 -24.34 -0.23
C SER A 160 1.14 -22.89 -0.09
N THR A 161 2.23 -22.51 -0.76
CA THR A 161 2.71 -21.12 -0.77
C THR A 161 1.72 -20.19 -1.46
N ILE A 162 1.14 -20.57 -2.60
CA ILE A 162 0.22 -19.72 -3.37
C ILE A 162 -1.02 -19.40 -2.53
N TYR A 163 -1.57 -20.39 -1.81
CA TYR A 163 -2.85 -20.25 -1.09
C TYR A 163 -2.72 -19.96 0.41
N SER A 164 -1.52 -20.06 1.01
CA SER A 164 -1.38 -19.81 2.44
C SER A 164 -1.53 -18.33 2.78
N ILE A 165 -2.51 -18.07 3.66
CA ILE A 165 -2.83 -16.77 4.27
C ILE A 165 -2.49 -16.73 5.76
N THR A 166 -1.54 -17.56 6.22
CA THR A 166 -1.07 -17.52 7.60
C THR A 166 -0.57 -16.09 7.93
N PRO A 167 -0.84 -15.50 9.11
CA PRO A 167 -0.54 -14.09 9.40
C PRO A 167 0.92 -13.66 9.14
N ARG A 168 1.89 -14.57 9.23
CA ARG A 168 3.29 -14.27 8.89
C ARG A 168 3.55 -14.10 7.39
N LEU A 169 2.66 -14.61 6.54
CA LEU A 169 2.78 -14.65 5.09
C LEU A 169 1.84 -13.65 4.41
N THR A 170 0.96 -12.97 5.14
CA THR A 170 0.01 -12.01 4.55
C THR A 170 0.65 -10.66 4.22
N SER A 171 1.83 -10.36 4.77
CA SER A 171 2.60 -9.16 4.49
C SER A 171 4.09 -9.49 4.42
N LEU A 172 4.83 -8.89 3.49
CA LEU A 172 6.29 -8.83 3.56
C LEU A 172 6.63 -8.03 4.81
N GLY A 173 7.34 -8.68 5.72
CA GLY A 173 7.63 -8.16 7.04
C GLY A 173 8.17 -9.30 7.88
N LEU A 174 9.31 -9.07 8.53
CA LEU A 174 9.87 -10.04 9.45
C LEU A 174 8.94 -10.09 10.67
N ALA A 175 8.12 -11.14 10.80
CA ALA A 175 7.21 -11.32 11.93
C ALA A 175 7.94 -11.21 13.29
N ASP A 176 9.18 -11.70 13.34
CA ASP A 176 10.08 -11.63 14.49
C ASP A 176 10.65 -10.21 14.75
N LYS A 177 10.40 -9.27 13.83
CA LYS A 177 10.81 -7.86 13.90
C LYS A 177 9.63 -6.90 13.86
N ALA A 178 8.41 -7.35 14.17
CA ALA A 178 7.21 -6.51 14.15
C ALA A 178 7.38 -5.19 14.92
N PHE A 179 8.06 -5.23 16.07
CA PHE A 179 8.42 -4.02 16.83
C PHE A 179 9.34 -3.08 16.05
N LEU A 180 10.38 -3.60 15.40
CA LEU A 180 11.33 -2.80 14.62
C LEU A 180 10.67 -2.20 13.37
N VAL A 181 9.77 -2.95 12.71
CA VAL A 181 8.99 -2.45 11.57
C VAL A 181 8.10 -1.28 12.03
N TYR A 182 7.38 -1.44 13.14
CA TYR A 182 6.57 -0.37 13.69
C TYR A 182 7.40 0.85 14.09
N ALA A 183 8.50 0.64 14.83
CA ALA A 183 9.39 1.72 15.27
C ALA A 183 10.00 2.46 14.07
N GLY A 184 10.49 1.74 13.06
CA GLY A 184 11.01 2.32 11.82
C GLY A 184 9.95 3.13 11.08
N GLY A 185 8.72 2.63 10.99
CA GLY A 185 7.58 3.37 10.44
C GLY A 185 7.30 4.66 11.19
N VAL A 186 7.31 4.62 12.53
CA VAL A 186 7.10 5.82 13.36
C VAL A 186 8.18 6.86 13.13
N PHE A 187 9.45 6.46 13.08
CA PHE A 187 10.55 7.38 12.79
C PHE A 187 10.49 7.96 11.38
N ALA A 188 10.19 7.13 10.38
CA ALA A 188 10.10 7.57 8.99
C ALA A 188 8.96 8.58 8.74
N ASN A 189 7.85 8.43 9.47
CA ASN A 189 6.66 9.30 9.30
C ASN A 189 6.52 10.36 10.39
N SER A 190 7.47 10.46 11.34
CA SER A 190 7.36 11.34 12.52
C SER A 190 6.08 11.12 13.35
N GLY A 191 5.56 9.89 13.36
CA GLY A 191 4.28 9.54 13.98
C GLY A 191 3.73 8.21 13.47
N ASN A 192 2.61 7.76 14.03
CA ASN A 192 1.97 6.49 13.66
C ASN A 192 0.90 6.63 12.56
N TYR A 193 1.06 7.60 11.68
CA TYR A 193 0.23 7.81 10.49
C TYR A 193 1.15 7.84 9.26
N LYS A 194 0.72 7.21 8.17
CA LYS A 194 1.48 7.21 6.91
C LYS A 194 1.42 8.61 6.31
N GLY A 195 2.59 9.17 5.95
CA GLY A 195 2.66 10.48 5.29
C GLY A 195 1.96 10.52 3.93
N PHE A 196 1.80 9.36 3.29
CA PHE A 196 0.96 9.21 2.10
C PHE A 196 -0.30 8.41 2.43
N GLY A 197 -1.47 8.99 2.20
CA GLY A 197 -2.77 8.39 2.48
C GLY A 197 -3.30 8.60 3.90
N ASP A 198 -2.59 9.37 4.74
CA ASP A 198 -3.06 9.88 6.04
C ASP A 198 -3.57 8.81 7.01
N THR A 199 -3.22 7.54 6.78
CA THR A 199 -3.82 6.40 7.48
C THR A 199 -2.97 5.98 8.66
N LYS A 200 -3.61 5.72 9.81
CA LYS A 200 -2.94 5.15 10.98
C LYS A 200 -2.39 3.75 10.66
N PHE A 201 -1.18 3.46 11.11
CA PHE A 201 -0.67 2.09 11.14
C PHE A 201 -0.43 1.66 12.59
N VAL A 202 -0.77 0.40 12.88
CA VAL A 202 -0.63 -0.19 14.22
C VAL A 202 0.47 -1.27 14.20
N PRO A 203 1.10 -1.55 15.35
CA PRO A 203 2.09 -2.62 15.42
C PRO A 203 1.45 -3.97 15.13
N ASN A 204 2.13 -4.83 14.35
CA ASN A 204 1.72 -6.22 14.13
C ASN A 204 2.22 -7.15 15.25
N LEU A 205 1.99 -6.75 16.50
CA LEU A 205 2.27 -7.52 17.72
C LEU A 205 1.25 -7.13 18.80
N SER A 206 1.07 -7.97 19.81
CA SER A 206 0.20 -7.61 20.94
C SER A 206 0.82 -6.49 21.77
N ASP A 207 -0.02 -5.75 22.48
CA ASP A 207 0.43 -4.74 23.45
C ASP A 207 1.25 -5.36 24.59
N GLY A 208 0.91 -6.57 25.05
CA GLY A 208 1.70 -7.33 26.02
C GLY A 208 3.10 -7.68 25.51
N SER A 209 3.22 -8.14 24.26
CA SER A 209 4.53 -8.40 23.65
C SER A 209 5.35 -7.12 23.48
N PHE A 210 4.71 -6.00 23.13
CA PHE A 210 5.38 -4.70 23.04
C PHE A 210 5.88 -4.26 24.44
N GLU A 211 5.04 -4.40 25.47
CA GLU A 211 5.39 -4.06 26.84
C GLU A 211 6.60 -4.84 27.34
N LEU A 212 6.68 -6.14 27.03
CA LEU A 212 7.86 -6.95 27.35
C LEU A 212 9.11 -6.39 26.68
N ILE A 213 9.05 -6.02 25.40
CA ILE A 213 10.19 -5.42 24.68
C ILE A 213 10.63 -4.11 25.35
N VAL A 214 9.69 -3.24 25.74
CA VAL A 214 9.98 -2.00 26.47
C VAL A 214 10.71 -2.31 27.77
N LYS A 215 10.17 -3.25 28.58
CA LYS A 215 10.75 -3.65 29.88
C LYS A 215 12.11 -4.31 29.77
N SER A 216 12.40 -5.01 28.67
CA SER A 216 13.71 -5.63 28.42
C SER A 216 14.81 -4.63 28.04
N SER A 217 14.46 -3.40 27.68
CA SER A 217 15.43 -2.40 27.21
C SER A 217 16.34 -1.88 28.33
N LYS A 218 17.58 -1.49 27.97
CA LYS A 218 18.49 -0.80 28.90
C LYS A 218 17.89 0.51 29.43
N ALA A 219 17.16 1.23 28.59
CA ALA A 219 16.47 2.48 28.97
C ALA A 219 15.46 2.26 30.10
N TYR A 220 14.71 1.16 30.07
CA TYR A 220 13.78 0.81 31.15
C TYR A 220 14.50 0.46 32.45
N LYS A 221 15.67 -0.20 32.37
CA LYS A 221 16.50 -0.47 33.56
C LYS A 221 17.03 0.82 34.19
N SER A 222 17.33 1.82 33.38
CA SER A 222 17.83 3.13 33.84
C SER A 222 16.73 4.02 34.43
N ASP A 223 15.52 4.03 33.84
CA ASP A 223 14.40 4.83 34.33
C ASP A 223 13.05 4.11 34.10
N SER A 224 12.78 3.14 34.98
CA SER A 224 11.58 2.31 34.91
C SER A 224 10.30 3.10 35.16
N THR A 225 10.37 4.13 36.01
CA THR A 225 9.20 4.95 36.38
C THR A 225 8.75 5.80 35.20
N HIS A 226 9.68 6.49 34.54
CA HIS A 226 9.36 7.32 33.39
C HIS A 226 8.89 6.48 32.21
N LEU A 227 9.59 5.38 31.90
CA LEU A 227 9.23 4.51 30.76
C LEU A 227 7.87 3.83 30.98
N SER A 228 7.55 3.44 32.23
CA SER A 228 6.22 2.93 32.56
C SER A 228 5.13 3.96 32.33
N LYS A 229 5.34 5.21 32.76
CA LYS A 229 4.39 6.31 32.50
C LYS A 229 4.20 6.58 31.01
N LEU A 230 5.30 6.64 30.24
CA LEU A 230 5.23 6.82 28.78
C LEU A 230 4.44 5.68 28.12
N TRP A 231 4.73 4.44 28.49
CA TRP A 231 4.03 3.29 27.95
C TRP A 231 2.52 3.33 28.29
N GLN A 232 2.17 3.57 29.55
CA GLN A 232 0.76 3.66 29.98
C GLN A 232 0.01 4.77 29.25
N ASN A 233 0.63 5.93 29.06
CA ASN A 233 0.03 7.07 28.38
C ASN A 233 -0.13 6.87 26.86
N THR A 234 0.68 6.00 26.25
CA THR A 234 0.72 5.84 24.78
C THR A 234 0.09 4.54 24.29
N ARG A 235 0.12 3.46 25.09
CA ARG A 235 -0.35 2.11 24.72
C ARG A 235 -1.74 2.13 24.07
N SER A 236 -2.72 2.73 24.72
CA SER A 236 -4.09 2.80 24.19
C SER A 236 -4.15 3.54 22.86
N THR A 237 -3.41 4.65 22.73
CA THR A 237 -3.36 5.47 21.51
C THR A 237 -2.63 4.79 20.35
N ILE A 238 -1.63 3.95 20.64
CA ILE A 238 -0.91 3.16 19.64
C ILE A 238 -1.85 2.16 18.96
N TYR A 239 -2.65 1.44 19.74
CA TYR A 239 -3.50 0.35 19.25
C TYR A 239 -4.94 0.76 18.92
N SER A 240 -5.40 1.95 19.33
CA SER A 240 -6.77 2.38 19.08
C SER A 240 -7.02 2.62 17.59
N ILE A 241 -8.07 1.96 17.09
CA ILE A 241 -8.58 2.04 15.71
C ILE A 241 -10.01 2.58 15.69
N THR A 242 -10.39 3.41 16.68
CA THR A 242 -11.67 4.13 16.63
C THR A 242 -11.74 4.96 15.33
N PRO A 243 -12.92 5.12 14.70
CA PRO A 243 -13.04 5.74 13.37
C PRO A 243 -12.34 7.10 13.23
N ARG A 244 -12.36 7.92 14.29
CA ARG A 244 -11.68 9.22 14.33
C ARG A 244 -10.16 9.13 14.34
N LEU A 245 -9.58 8.05 14.86
CA LEU A 245 -8.13 7.86 14.99
C LEU A 245 -7.51 7.09 13.81
N THR A 246 -8.30 6.57 12.88
CA THR A 246 -7.77 5.79 11.75
C THR A 246 -7.20 6.66 10.63
N SER A 247 -7.47 7.97 10.64
CA SER A 247 -6.99 8.91 9.64
C SER A 247 -6.62 10.28 10.21
N LEU A 248 -5.75 11.02 9.50
CA LEU A 248 -5.51 12.43 9.78
C LEU A 248 -6.64 13.28 9.21
N GLY A 249 -7.07 14.30 9.97
CA GLY A 249 -8.19 15.15 9.59
C GLY A 249 -8.60 16.17 10.65
N LEU A 250 -9.48 17.10 10.26
CA LEU A 250 -10.07 18.10 11.17
C LEU A 250 -11.32 17.54 11.87
N ALA A 251 -11.54 17.99 13.10
CA ALA A 251 -12.73 17.70 13.90
C ALA A 251 -13.10 16.19 13.96
N ASP A 252 -14.23 15.83 13.36
CA ASP A 252 -14.82 14.49 13.28
C ASP A 252 -14.22 13.63 12.17
N LYS A 253 -13.63 14.26 11.14
CA LYS A 253 -13.03 13.57 9.98
C LYS A 253 -11.68 12.90 10.28
N GLY A 254 -11.05 13.20 11.41
CA GLY A 254 -9.78 12.59 11.80
C GLY A 254 -9.09 13.28 12.97
N VAL A 255 -7.78 13.11 13.07
CA VAL A 255 -6.93 13.83 14.03
C VAL A 255 -5.83 14.66 13.37
N THR A 256 -5.45 15.75 14.01
CA THR A 256 -4.32 16.58 13.59
C THR A 256 -3.75 17.32 14.77
N THR A 257 -2.47 17.67 14.69
CA THR A 257 -1.79 18.57 15.64
C THR A 257 -1.46 19.93 15.02
N TYR A 258 -1.81 20.15 13.76
CA TYR A 258 -1.75 21.46 13.10
C TYR A 258 -2.86 22.40 13.59
N PHE A 259 -3.98 21.82 14.00
CA PHE A 259 -5.12 22.51 14.58
C PHE A 259 -5.45 21.90 15.95
N SER A 260 -5.87 22.71 16.92
CA SER A 260 -6.42 22.17 18.18
C SER A 260 -7.68 21.34 17.90
N SER A 261 -7.95 20.36 18.76
CA SER A 261 -8.99 19.33 18.54
C SER A 261 -10.41 19.88 18.37
N ASN A 262 -10.67 21.10 18.83
CA ASN A 262 -11.94 21.82 18.71
C ASN A 262 -12.05 22.70 17.45
N CYS A 263 -11.08 22.66 16.55
CA CYS A 263 -11.13 23.35 15.26
C CYS A 263 -11.85 22.50 14.21
N THR A 264 -12.77 23.15 13.51
CA THR A 264 -13.54 22.64 12.37
C THR A 264 -13.00 23.19 11.05
N GLU A 265 -13.55 22.71 9.94
CA GLU A 265 -13.28 23.25 8.61
C GLU A 265 -13.63 24.74 8.50
N SER A 266 -14.72 25.19 9.14
CA SER A 266 -15.07 26.61 9.22
C SER A 266 -14.01 27.44 9.94
N ASP A 267 -13.40 26.87 11.00
CA ASP A 267 -12.33 27.54 11.73
C ASP A 267 -11.07 27.67 10.86
N SER A 268 -10.74 26.62 10.10
CA SER A 268 -9.63 26.60 9.14
C SER A 268 -9.80 27.64 8.03
N ASN A 269 -10.98 27.68 7.39
CA ASN A 269 -11.27 28.62 6.31
C ASN A 269 -11.20 30.08 6.77
N LEU A 270 -11.78 30.41 7.93
CA LEU A 270 -11.70 31.76 8.49
C LEU A 270 -10.24 32.19 8.75
N VAL A 271 -9.42 31.30 9.32
CA VAL A 271 -8.02 31.60 9.58
C VAL A 271 -7.25 31.77 8.27
N ASN A 272 -7.50 30.92 7.28
CA ASN A 272 -6.90 31.01 5.95
C ASN A 272 -7.23 32.35 5.27
N ASP A 273 -8.50 32.76 5.28
CA ASP A 273 -8.92 34.02 4.67
C ASP A 273 -8.33 35.22 5.38
N TRP A 274 -8.27 35.20 6.72
CA TRP A 274 -7.58 36.22 7.49
C TRP A 274 -6.08 36.28 7.14
N MET A 275 -5.39 35.15 7.02
CA MET A 275 -3.96 35.11 6.65
C MET A 275 -3.70 35.72 5.26
N LYS A 276 -4.59 35.47 4.29
CA LYS A 276 -4.51 36.10 2.95
C LYS A 276 -4.56 37.62 3.04
N THR A 277 -5.42 38.19 3.88
CA THR A 277 -5.49 39.66 4.08
C THR A 277 -4.20 40.23 4.66
N LYS A 278 -3.44 39.41 5.40
CA LYS A 278 -2.15 39.78 6.00
C LYS A 278 -0.94 39.38 5.15
N ARG A 279 -1.17 38.73 4.00
CA ARG A 279 -0.12 38.17 3.13
C ARG A 279 0.83 37.23 3.91
N ILE A 280 0.26 36.40 4.77
CA ILE A 280 0.97 35.39 5.55
C ILE A 280 0.70 34.01 4.95
N GLU A 281 1.75 33.23 4.74
CA GLU A 281 1.63 31.83 4.32
C GLU A 281 1.50 30.89 5.54
N ALA A 282 0.68 29.85 5.40
CA ALA A 282 0.39 28.92 6.49
C ALA A 282 1.48 27.85 6.72
N TYR A 283 2.51 27.77 5.86
CA TYR A 283 3.48 26.67 5.86
C TYR A 283 4.19 26.44 7.21
N MET A 284 4.44 27.50 7.99
CA MET A 284 5.14 27.43 9.28
C MET A 284 4.21 27.65 10.48
N CYS A 285 2.91 27.45 10.30
CA CYS A 285 1.89 27.89 11.24
C CYS A 285 1.09 26.73 11.83
N ARG A 286 0.69 26.89 13.10
CA ARG A 286 -0.35 26.05 13.74
C ARG A 286 -1.43 26.93 14.35
N THR A 287 -2.65 26.40 14.42
CA THR A 287 -3.84 27.12 14.85
C THR A 287 -4.43 26.51 16.12
N PHE A 288 -4.57 27.32 17.16
CA PHE A 288 -5.18 26.92 18.42
C PHE A 288 -6.43 27.75 18.68
N LYS A 289 -7.56 27.09 18.90
CA LYS A 289 -8.83 27.69 19.31
C LYS A 289 -9.01 27.51 20.82
N THR A 290 -9.05 28.62 21.54
CA THR A 290 -9.25 28.71 22.98
C THR A 290 -10.54 29.45 23.29
N THR A 291 -11.12 29.21 24.46
CA THR A 291 -12.16 30.08 25.04
C THR A 291 -11.48 31.25 25.73
N ALA A 292 -12.04 32.45 25.58
CA ALA A 292 -11.72 33.61 26.38
C ALA A 292 -12.59 33.63 27.65
N GLU A 293 -12.10 34.30 28.69
CA GLU A 293 -12.78 34.45 30.00
C GLU A 293 -14.15 35.14 29.90
N ASP A 294 -14.45 35.82 28.79
CA ASP A 294 -15.74 36.46 28.49
C ASP A 294 -16.73 35.52 27.75
N GLY A 295 -16.39 34.23 27.57
CA GLY A 295 -17.20 33.29 26.82
C GLY A 295 -17.05 33.38 25.29
N MET A 296 -16.21 34.27 24.77
CA MET A 296 -15.91 34.37 23.33
C MET A 296 -14.75 33.44 22.92
N TRP A 297 -14.66 33.04 21.65
CA TRP A 297 -13.57 32.17 21.18
C TRP A 297 -12.34 32.98 20.75
N LYS A 298 -11.17 32.78 21.36
CA LYS A 298 -9.89 33.34 20.89
C LYS A 298 -9.16 32.32 20.03
N ARG A 299 -8.57 32.75 18.92
CA ARG A 299 -7.68 31.90 18.12
C ARG A 299 -6.27 32.46 18.14
N HIS A 300 -5.30 31.61 18.43
CA HIS A 300 -3.89 31.93 18.48
C HIS A 300 -3.14 31.13 17.41
N GLN A 301 -2.31 31.82 16.64
CA GLN A 301 -1.35 31.22 15.72
C GLN A 301 0.02 31.21 16.39
N SER A 302 0.69 30.06 16.41
CA SER A 302 2.11 29.99 16.78
C SER A 302 2.95 29.72 15.55
N LEU A 303 4.01 30.52 15.38
CA LEU A 303 5.06 30.29 14.38
C LEU A 303 6.10 29.35 14.99
N HIS A 304 6.40 28.25 14.31
CA HIS A 304 7.46 27.34 14.77
C HIS A 304 8.82 27.83 14.26
N SER A 305 9.38 28.82 14.93
CA SER A 305 10.83 29.03 15.00
C SER A 305 11.15 29.46 16.43
N GLN A 306 12.23 28.94 17.00
CA GLN A 306 12.60 29.06 18.41
C GLN A 306 12.83 30.51 18.92
N TRP A 307 12.42 31.56 18.20
CA TRP A 307 12.89 32.93 18.45
C TRP A 307 11.85 34.07 18.35
N ILE A 308 10.56 33.83 18.04
CA ILE A 308 9.53 34.89 18.11
C ILE A 308 8.16 34.34 18.57
N LYS A 309 7.79 34.55 19.84
CA LYS A 309 6.39 34.42 20.30
C LYS A 309 5.59 35.64 19.83
N ARG A 310 4.99 35.58 18.64
CA ARG A 310 3.93 36.52 18.23
C ARG A 310 2.58 35.81 18.31
N ASN A 311 1.84 36.07 19.39
CA ASN A 311 0.45 35.63 19.53
C ASN A 311 -0.45 36.60 18.75
N THR A 312 -0.75 36.30 17.49
CA THR A 312 -1.67 37.12 16.71
C THR A 312 -3.11 36.65 16.94
N ARG A 313 -4.00 37.56 17.37
CA ARG A 313 -5.43 37.27 17.54
C ARG A 313 -6.13 37.34 16.18
N VAL A 314 -6.90 36.30 15.86
CA VAL A 314 -7.80 36.29 14.69
C VAL A 314 -9.19 36.80 15.12
N PRO A 315 -9.90 37.61 14.30
CA PRO A 315 -11.26 38.07 14.59
C PRO A 315 -12.23 36.90 14.82
N THR A 316 -13.16 37.07 15.76
CA THR A 316 -14.28 36.15 16.02
C THR A 316 -15.34 36.26 14.93
N LEU A 317 -15.92 35.13 14.51
CA LEU A 317 -17.23 35.14 13.84
C LEU A 317 -18.27 35.59 14.88
N LYS A 318 -19.09 36.57 14.53
CA LYS A 318 -20.30 36.92 15.30
C LYS A 318 -21.32 35.80 15.18
#